data_AF-A0A0L0VHU2-F1
#
_entry.id   AF-A0A0L0VHU2-F1
#
_cell.length_a   1.000
_cell.length_b   1.000
_cell.length_c   1.000
_cell.angle_alpha   90.00
_cell.angle_beta   90.00
_cell.angle_gamma   90.00
#
_symmetry.space_group_name_H-M   'P 1'
#
loop_
_entity.id
_entity.type
_entity.pdbx_description
1 polymer ?
#
loop_
_entity_poly.entity_id
_entity_poly.type
_entity_poly.pdbx_seq_one_letter_code
_entity_poly.pdbx_strand_id
1 'polypeptide(L)'
;MDLVRALPNEIKETPLGQSLWKDLIQEEATKILIKEEPTRGLYPDRGFQSSTTVSAQFFAKQAGEDHDCMISTVHMPFLYNILLGTLSRGSTDKAPNNDQQATKALDEAVESDKISGSDC
;
A
#
# COMPACT_ATOMS: atom_id res chain seq x y z
N MET A 1 -23.72 16.23 9.06
CA MET A 1 -22.91 15.02 8.78
C MET A 1 -22.13 14.53 10.02
N ASP A 2 -22.09 15.30 11.11
CA ASP A 2 -21.27 14.98 12.29
C ASP A 2 -21.78 13.79 13.10
N LEU A 3 -23.06 13.45 12.99
CA LEU A 3 -23.64 12.28 13.66
C LEU A 3 -22.98 10.97 13.22
N VAL A 4 -22.74 10.78 11.91
CA VAL A 4 -22.06 9.59 11.37
C VAL A 4 -20.60 9.54 11.84
N ARG A 5 -19.99 10.69 12.13
CA ARG A 5 -18.62 10.78 12.66
C ARG A 5 -18.55 10.60 14.18
N ALA A 6 -19.63 10.86 14.92
CA ALA A 6 -19.71 10.75 16.38
C ALA A 6 -20.09 9.33 16.84
N LEU A 7 -20.94 8.64 16.08
CA LEU A 7 -21.43 7.28 16.37
C LEU A 7 -20.32 6.21 16.58
N PRO A 8 -19.19 6.23 15.86
CA PRO A 8 -18.10 5.30 16.11
C PRO A 8 -17.48 5.44 17.50
N ASN A 9 -17.47 6.65 18.07
CA ASN A 9 -16.88 6.87 19.39
C ASN A 9 -17.71 6.14 20.45
N GLU A 10 -19.03 6.33 20.42
CA GLU A 10 -19.95 5.70 21.37
C GLU A 10 -19.95 4.16 21.26
N ILE A 11 -19.96 3.63 20.03
CA ILE A 11 -20.00 2.17 19.82
C ILE A 11 -18.70 1.50 20.27
N LYS A 12 -17.55 2.17 20.08
CA LYS A 12 -16.23 1.57 20.35
C LYS A 12 -15.82 1.65 21.82
N GLU A 13 -16.63 2.23 22.70
CA GLU A 13 -16.39 2.26 24.15
C GLU A 13 -16.37 0.85 24.77
N THR A 14 -17.14 -0.09 24.22
CA THR A 14 -17.18 -1.47 24.73
C THR A 14 -16.42 -2.44 23.82
N PRO A 15 -15.78 -3.50 24.36
CA PRO A 15 -15.12 -4.51 23.54
C PRO A 15 -16.06 -5.21 22.55
N LEU A 16 -17.31 -5.46 22.95
CA LEU A 16 -18.34 -6.00 22.07
C LEU A 16 -18.69 -5.02 20.94
N GLY A 17 -18.85 -3.74 21.26
CA GLY A 17 -19.14 -2.73 20.25
C GLY A 17 -17.98 -2.53 19.28
N GLN A 18 -16.73 -2.69 19.71
CA GLN A 18 -15.57 -2.68 18.81
C GLN A 18 -15.58 -3.84 17.80
N SER A 19 -15.97 -5.06 18.20
CA SER A 19 -16.07 -6.18 17.27
C SER A 19 -17.21 -5.97 16.27
N LEU A 20 -18.39 -5.61 16.76
CA LEU A 20 -19.56 -5.33 15.91
C LEU A 20 -19.29 -4.17 14.94
N TRP A 21 -18.56 -3.14 15.38
CA TRP A 21 -18.15 -2.05 14.51
C TRP A 21 -17.23 -2.51 13.38
N LYS A 22 -16.29 -3.42 13.66
CA LYS A 22 -15.41 -3.98 12.62
C LYS A 22 -16.21 -4.80 11.62
N ASP A 23 -17.11 -5.65 12.09
CA ASP A 23 -17.95 -6.50 11.23
C ASP A 23 -18.84 -5.64 10.31
N LEU A 24 -19.46 -4.60 10.87
CA LEU A 24 -20.29 -3.66 10.11
C LEU A 24 -19.48 -2.91 9.05
N ILE A 25 -18.30 -2.40 9.40
CA ILE A 25 -17.44 -1.70 8.43
C ILE A 25 -16.98 -2.65 7.32
N GLN A 26 -16.65 -3.89 7.66
CA GLN A 26 -16.28 -4.91 6.67
C GLN A 26 -17.44 -5.24 5.73
N GLU A 27 -18.66 -5.39 6.26
CA GLU A 27 -19.86 -5.66 5.47
C GLU A 27 -20.16 -4.51 4.50
N GLU A 28 -20.16 -3.27 4.99
CA GLU A 28 -20.42 -2.09 4.16
C GLU A 28 -19.33 -1.85 3.12
N ALA A 29 -18.05 -2.04 3.50
CA ALA A 29 -16.94 -1.97 2.56
C ALA A 29 -17.10 -3.01 1.44
N THR A 30 -17.49 -4.24 1.78
CA THR A 30 -17.74 -5.30 0.78
C THR A 30 -18.87 -4.92 -0.17
N LYS A 31 -19.97 -4.34 0.33
CA LYS A 31 -21.08 -3.85 -0.50
C LYS A 31 -20.65 -2.75 -1.46
N ILE A 32 -19.79 -1.82 -1.03
CA ILE A 32 -19.24 -0.77 -1.88
C ILE A 32 -18.35 -1.38 -2.97
N LEU A 33 -17.45 -2.30 -2.59
CA LEU A 33 -16.54 -2.96 -3.52
C LEU A 33 -17.26 -3.76 -4.62
N ILE A 34 -18.35 -4.45 -4.28
CA ILE A 34 -19.16 -5.17 -5.27
C ILE A 34 -19.82 -4.20 -6.27
N LYS A 35 -20.21 -2.99 -5.82
CA LYS A 35 -20.80 -1.97 -6.70
C LYS A 35 -19.78 -1.29 -7.62
N GLU A 36 -18.53 -1.23 -7.18
CA GLU A 36 -17.39 -0.71 -7.94
C GLU A 36 -16.73 -1.77 -8.84
N GLU A 37 -17.26 -3.00 -8.90
CA GLU A 37 -16.66 -4.04 -9.75
C GLU A 37 -16.59 -3.54 -11.22
N PRO A 38 -15.40 -3.57 -11.87
CA PRO A 38 -15.27 -3.19 -13.27
C PRO A 38 -16.26 -3.97 -14.11
N THR A 39 -16.83 -3.32 -15.14
CA THR A 39 -17.83 -3.97 -15.98
C THR A 39 -17.25 -5.28 -16.54
N ARG A 40 -17.91 -6.40 -16.24
CA ARG A 40 -17.46 -7.73 -16.69
C ARG A 40 -17.52 -7.84 -18.21
N GLY A 41 -16.45 -8.35 -18.82
CA GLY A 41 -16.35 -8.70 -20.24
C GLY A 41 -15.04 -8.27 -20.88
N LEU A 42 -14.99 -8.22 -22.21
CA LEU A 42 -13.77 -8.01 -22.99
C LEU A 42 -13.26 -6.56 -22.99
N TYR A 43 -11.98 -6.38 -22.65
CA TYR A 43 -11.20 -5.15 -22.81
C TYR A 43 -11.21 -4.68 -24.29
N PRO A 44 -11.19 -3.36 -24.59
CA PRO A 44 -10.90 -2.21 -23.71
C PRO A 44 -12.07 -1.67 -22.90
N ASP A 45 -13.32 -1.94 -23.30
CA ASP A 45 -14.49 -1.33 -22.66
C ASP A 45 -14.87 -2.01 -21.33
N ARG A 46 -14.20 -3.11 -20.97
CA ARG A 46 -14.54 -4.01 -19.85
C ARG A 46 -13.28 -4.64 -19.24
N GLY A 47 -13.43 -5.31 -18.10
CA GLY A 47 -12.30 -5.68 -17.22
C GLY A 47 -11.41 -6.87 -17.59
N PHE A 48 -11.67 -7.62 -18.68
CA PHE A 48 -10.93 -8.85 -18.99
C PHE A 48 -10.35 -8.85 -20.41
N GLN A 49 -9.07 -9.17 -20.55
CA GLN A 49 -8.43 -9.40 -21.85
C GLN A 49 -8.24 -10.91 -22.07
N SER A 50 -8.76 -11.46 -23.18
CA SER A 50 -8.53 -12.86 -23.53
C SER A 50 -7.12 -13.05 -24.09
N SER A 51 -6.47 -14.17 -23.73
CA SER A 51 -5.15 -14.56 -24.25
C SER A 51 -5.15 -14.85 -25.75
N THR A 52 -6.31 -15.18 -26.32
CA THR A 52 -6.47 -15.41 -27.76
C THR A 52 -6.62 -14.13 -28.57
N THR A 53 -6.97 -13.01 -27.92
CA THR A 53 -7.24 -11.70 -28.57
C THR A 53 -6.28 -10.61 -28.13
N VAL A 54 -5.31 -10.92 -27.27
CA VAL A 54 -4.34 -9.94 -26.78
C VAL A 54 -3.40 -9.50 -27.90
N SER A 55 -3.26 -8.20 -28.08
CA SER A 55 -2.37 -7.60 -29.07
C SER A 55 -1.08 -7.11 -28.42
N ALA A 56 -0.01 -6.94 -29.20
CA ALA A 56 1.25 -6.37 -28.69
C ALA A 56 1.08 -4.96 -28.09
N GLN A 57 0.07 -4.21 -28.54
CA GLN A 57 -0.25 -2.87 -28.02
C GLN A 57 -0.75 -2.90 -26.58
N PHE A 58 -1.36 -4.00 -26.14
CA PHE A 58 -1.79 -4.18 -24.74
C PHE A 58 -0.62 -4.15 -23.76
N PHE A 59 0.56 -4.61 -24.20
CA PHE A 59 1.79 -4.59 -23.39
C PHE A 59 2.59 -3.30 -23.53
N ALA A 60 2.08 -2.30 -24.28
CA ALA A 60 2.72 -1.01 -24.36
C ALA A 60 2.68 -0.32 -22.99
N LYS A 61 3.76 0.37 -22.62
CA LYS A 61 3.84 1.13 -21.36
C LYS A 61 2.66 2.09 -21.18
N GLN A 62 2.27 2.79 -22.25
CA GLN A 62 1.13 3.70 -22.24
C GLN A 62 -0.19 2.98 -21.96
N ALA A 63 -0.40 1.80 -22.56
CA ALA A 63 -1.63 1.03 -22.34
C ALA A 63 -1.74 0.54 -20.88
N GLY A 64 -0.61 0.23 -20.23
CA GLY A 64 -0.55 -0.06 -18.80
C GLY A 64 -0.88 1.18 -17.95
N GLU A 65 -0.27 2.32 -18.24
CA GLU A 65 -0.52 3.58 -17.52
C GLU A 65 -1.99 4.03 -17.64
N ASP A 66 -2.59 3.90 -18.83
CA ASP A 66 -3.99 4.23 -19.06
C ASP A 66 -4.92 3.27 -18.30
N HIS A 67 -4.59 1.97 -18.27
CA HIS A 67 -5.34 0.98 -17.50
C HIS A 67 -5.26 1.24 -15.99
N ASP A 68 -4.07 1.56 -15.47
CA ASP A 68 -3.86 1.89 -14.06
C ASP A 68 -4.62 3.17 -13.67
N CYS A 69 -4.67 4.17 -14.55
CA CYS A 69 -5.47 5.37 -14.36
C CYS A 69 -6.97 5.01 -14.30
N MET A 70 -7.46 4.21 -15.23
CA MET A 70 -8.87 3.82 -15.29
C MET A 70 -9.31 2.97 -14.09
N ILE A 71 -8.49 2.02 -13.65
CA ILE A 71 -8.83 1.15 -12.52
C ILE A 71 -8.84 1.93 -11.19
N SER A 72 -7.92 2.89 -11.02
CA SER A 72 -7.78 3.68 -9.80
C SER A 72 -8.77 4.85 -9.69
N THR A 73 -9.23 5.40 -10.81
CA THR A 73 -10.09 6.59 -10.82
C THR A 73 -11.54 6.32 -11.19
N VAL A 74 -11.81 5.34 -12.06
CA VAL A 74 -13.15 5.11 -12.63
C VAL A 74 -13.78 3.83 -12.12
N HIS A 75 -13.04 2.73 -12.11
CA HIS A 75 -13.63 1.43 -11.77
C HIS A 75 -13.64 1.17 -10.26
N MET A 76 -12.48 1.12 -9.60
CA MET A 76 -12.37 0.74 -8.18
C MET A 76 -11.68 1.79 -7.30
N PRO A 77 -12.14 3.06 -7.30
CA PRO A 77 -11.51 4.11 -6.50
C PRO A 77 -11.57 3.84 -4.99
N PHE A 78 -12.62 3.21 -4.46
CA PHE A 78 -12.71 2.91 -3.03
C PHE A 78 -11.65 1.87 -2.61
N LEU A 79 -11.50 0.79 -3.37
CA LEU A 79 -10.48 -0.22 -3.12
C LEU A 79 -9.07 0.38 -3.21
N TYR A 80 -8.82 1.12 -4.29
CA TYR A 80 -7.52 1.75 -4.52
C TYR A 80 -7.13 2.65 -3.35
N ASN A 81 -8.04 3.49 -2.87
CA ASN A 81 -7.79 4.39 -1.75
C ASN A 81 -7.57 3.65 -0.42
N ILE A 82 -8.27 2.53 -0.19
CA ILE A 82 -8.01 1.67 0.99
C ILE A 82 -6.59 1.12 0.92
N LEU A 83 -6.18 0.53 -0.21
CA LEU A 83 -4.84 -0.03 -0.39
C LEU A 83 -3.76 1.04 -0.29
N LEU A 84 -3.96 2.20 -0.90
CA LEU A 84 -3.03 3.33 -0.81
C LEU A 84 -2.88 3.78 0.65
N GLY A 85 -3.97 3.89 1.40
CA GLY A 85 -3.97 4.26 2.81
C GLY A 85 -3.29 3.23 3.72
N THR A 86 -3.45 1.93 3.44
CA THR A 86 -2.79 0.87 4.23
C THR A 86 -1.29 0.83 3.94
N LEU A 87 -0.90 0.93 2.67
CA LEU A 87 0.51 0.94 2.26
C LEU A 87 1.24 2.21 2.74
N SER A 88 0.59 3.37 2.69
CA SER A 88 1.19 4.66 3.09
C SER A 88 1.40 4.79 4.60
N ARG A 89 0.64 4.06 5.43
CA ARG A 89 0.82 4.07 6.90
C ARG A 89 1.92 3.11 7.35
N GLY A 90 2.19 2.05 6.60
CA GLY A 90 3.28 1.10 6.89
C GLY A 90 4.69 1.67 6.67
N SER A 91 4.82 2.79 5.94
CA SER A 91 6.11 3.44 5.67
C SER A 91 6.44 4.58 6.64
N THR A 92 5.52 4.96 7.53
CA THR A 92 5.70 6.07 8.49
C THR A 92 6.07 5.65 9.90
N ASP A 93 6.34 4.38 10.15
CA ASP A 93 7.06 3.97 11.37
C ASP A 93 8.49 4.49 11.27
N LYS A 94 8.66 5.77 11.64
CA LYS A 94 9.96 6.29 12.03
C LYS A 94 10.45 5.38 13.15
N ALA A 95 11.46 4.55 12.82
CA ALA A 95 12.32 3.94 13.81
C ALA A 95 12.66 5.03 14.85
N PRO A 96 12.59 4.72 16.17
CA PRO A 96 13.03 5.68 17.17
C PRO A 96 14.50 5.94 16.89
N ASN A 97 14.78 7.14 16.36
CA ASN A 97 16.13 7.60 16.13
C ASN A 97 16.77 7.81 17.50
N ASN A 98 17.47 6.80 17.98
CA ASN A 98 18.31 6.88 19.17
C ASN A 98 19.77 7.02 18.73
N ASP A 99 20.05 8.06 17.95
CA ASP A 99 21.41 8.55 17.76
C ASP A 99 21.82 9.33 19.02
N GLN A 100 22.37 8.62 20.00
CA GLN A 100 23.46 9.16 20.83
C GLN A 100 24.16 8.03 21.59
N GLN A 101 25.48 7.96 21.37
CA GLN A 101 26.50 7.29 22.17
C GLN A 101 26.96 5.90 21.71
N ALA A 102 27.78 5.87 20.65
CA ALA A 102 28.90 4.92 20.54
C ALA A 102 30.05 5.44 19.66
N THR A 103 30.33 6.75 19.64
CA THR A 103 31.61 7.26 19.14
C THR A 103 32.67 7.11 20.23
N LYS A 104 33.23 5.91 20.48
CA LYS A 104 34.47 5.73 21.29
C LYS A 104 35.03 4.29 21.42
N ALA A 105 34.95 3.43 20.41
CA ALA A 105 35.52 2.08 20.56
C ALA A 105 36.18 1.46 19.30
N LEU A 106 36.58 2.27 18.31
CA LEU A 106 37.25 1.74 17.11
C LEU A 106 38.63 2.36 16.80
N ASP A 107 39.22 3.11 17.73
CA ASP A 107 40.51 3.80 17.50
C ASP A 107 41.69 3.20 18.28
N GLU A 108 41.54 2.02 18.90
CA GLU A 108 42.57 1.41 19.75
C GLU A 108 43.14 0.08 19.21
N ALA A 109 43.03 -0.16 17.89
CA ALA A 109 43.57 -1.37 17.25
C ALA A 109 44.51 -1.09 16.06
N VAL A 110 44.95 0.15 15.84
CA VAL A 110 45.92 0.48 14.78
C VAL A 110 47.30 0.74 15.39
N GLU A 111 47.92 -0.29 15.94
CA GLU A 111 49.37 -0.37 16.06
C GLU A 111 49.80 -1.85 16.00
N SER A 112 50.89 -2.13 15.29
CA SER A 112 51.45 -3.42 14.85
C SER A 112 50.67 -4.09 13.69
N ASP A 113 51.20 -4.26 12.47
CA ASP A 113 52.60 -4.34 12.07
C ASP A 113 52.78 -4.00 10.57
N LYS A 114 53.92 -3.38 10.27
CA LYS A 114 54.45 -3.21 8.91
C LYS A 114 54.82 -4.56 8.31
N ILE A 115 54.79 -4.68 6.98
CA ILE A 115 55.93 -5.11 6.14
C ILE A 115 55.58 -4.97 4.64
N SER A 116 56.34 -4.09 3.97
CA SER A 116 56.97 -4.25 2.65
C SER A 116 56.13 -4.55 1.40
N GLY A 117 55.91 -3.50 0.60
CA GLY A 117 56.69 -3.31 -0.64
C GLY A 117 56.15 -3.85 -1.97
N SER A 118 56.09 -2.91 -2.94
CA SER A 118 56.40 -3.05 -4.37
C SER A 118 55.29 -3.43 -5.36
N ASP A 119 54.88 -2.40 -6.11
CA ASP A 119 54.69 -2.29 -7.57
C ASP A 119 53.95 -3.40 -8.35
N CYS A 120 52.75 -3.07 -8.83
CA CYS A 120 52.43 -2.79 -10.24
C CYS A 120 51.03 -2.16 -10.36
#